data_AF-A0A7W9Y9J0-F1
#
_entry.id   AF-A0A7W9Y9J0-F1
#
_cell.length_a   1.000
_cell.length_b   1.000
_cell.length_c   1.000
_cell.angle_alpha   90.00
_cell.angle_beta   90.00
_cell.angle_gamma   90.00
#
_symmetry.space_group_name_H-M   'P 1'
#
loop_
_entity.id
_entity.type
_entity.pdbx_description
1 polymer ?
#
loop_
_entity_poly.entity_id
_entity_poly.type
_entity_poly.pdbx_seq_one_letter_code
_entity_poly.pdbx_strand_id
1 'polypeptide(L)' 'MNPHQQIPERSELSGRYTDNGITVIVEIFRPAGADDWRMEVTSLEDQLTDWNESFASAHEAWEEFIYVVNTEGISVFL' A
#
# COMPACT_ATOMS: atom_id res chain seq x y z
N MET A 1 33.03 6.84 -0.31
CA MET A 1 31.66 7.25 0.07
C MET A 1 30.73 6.29 -0.65
N ASN A 2 29.97 5.46 0.06
CA ASN A 2 29.01 4.55 -0.58
C ASN A 2 27.89 5.38 -1.21
N PRO A 3 27.51 5.15 -2.48
CA PRO A 3 26.45 5.91 -3.10
C PRO A 3 25.15 5.53 -2.39
N HIS A 4 24.60 6.49 -1.65
CA HIS A 4 23.21 6.60 -1.21
C HIS A 4 22.36 5.36 -1.51
N GLN A 5 22.25 4.44 -0.55
CA GLN A 5 21.09 3.54 -0.49
C GLN A 5 19.89 4.47 -0.33
N GLN A 6 19.30 4.89 -1.43
CA GLN A 6 18.09 5.69 -1.39
C GLN A 6 17.01 4.77 -0.81
N ILE A 7 16.61 5.07 0.42
CA ILE A 7 15.58 4.31 1.13
C ILE A 7 14.23 4.82 0.59
N PRO A 8 13.30 3.93 0.20
CA PRO A 8 11.95 4.38 -0.17
C PRO A 8 11.32 5.18 0.97
N GLU A 9 10.67 6.28 0.62
CA GLU A 9 9.89 7.08 1.57
C GLU A 9 8.60 6.33 1.88
N ARG A 10 8.30 6.12 3.16
CA ARG A 10 7.10 5.40 3.59
C ARG A 10 6.08 6.38 4.16
N SER A 11 4.83 6.26 3.73
CA SER A 11 3.72 7.05 4.22
C SER A 11 3.32 6.63 5.64
N GLU A 12 2.88 7.60 6.44
CA GLU A 12 2.25 7.37 7.75
C GLU A 12 0.92 6.62 7.65
N LEU A 13 0.30 6.58 6.46
CA LEU A 13 -0.91 5.79 6.18
C LEU A 13 -0.61 4.28 6.05
N SER A 14 0.67 3.90 6.00
CA SER A 14 1.06 2.50 5.97
C SER A 14 0.86 1.86 7.34
N GLY A 15 0.26 0.67 7.38
CA GLY A 15 0.03 -0.04 8.63
C GLY A 15 -0.87 -1.25 8.49
N ARG A 16 -1.20 -1.85 9.63
CA ARG A 16 -2.20 -2.92 9.68
C ARG A 16 -3.59 -2.33 9.56
N TYR A 17 -4.41 -2.93 8.72
CA TYR A 17 -5.82 -2.62 8.60
C TYR A 17 -6.63 -3.89 8.86
N THR A 18 -7.65 -3.77 9.70
CA THR A 18 -8.52 -4.89 10.08
C THR A 18 -9.97 -4.49 9.84
N ASP A 19 -10.68 -5.30 9.05
CA ASP A 19 -12.11 -5.19 8.82
C ASP A 19 -12.73 -6.59 8.75
N ASN A 20 -13.96 -6.76 9.26
CA ASN A 20 -14.67 -8.05 9.26
C ASN A 20 -13.86 -9.27 9.75
N GLY A 21 -12.91 -9.06 10.67
CA GLY A 21 -12.03 -10.11 11.21
C GLY A 21 -10.84 -10.49 10.32
N ILE A 22 -10.72 -9.90 9.14
CA ILE A 22 -9.60 -10.06 8.21
C ILE A 22 -8.60 -8.94 8.47
N THR A 23 -7.30 -9.26 8.47
CA THR A 23 -6.23 -8.27 8.65
C THR A 23 -5.29 -8.31 7.45
N VAL A 24 -4.96 -7.14 6.94
CA VAL A 24 -3.95 -6.93 5.89
C VAL A 24 -2.93 -5.90 6.35
N ILE A 25 -1.76 -5.91 5.73
CA ILE A 25 -0.72 -4.90 5.88
C ILE A 25 -0.74 -4.04 4.62
N VAL A 26 -1.07 -2.76 4.79
CA VAL A 26 -1.05 -1.78 3.71
C VAL A 26 0.29 -1.04 3.79
N GLU A 27 1.09 -1.11 2.73
CA GLU A 27 2.33 -0.37 2.58
C GLU A 27 2.17 0.65 1.46
N ILE A 28 2.22 1.94 1.82
CA ILE A 28 2.16 3.06 0.87
C ILE A 28 3.52 3.75 0.89
N PHE A 29 4.22 3.73 -0.24
CA PHE A 29 5.59 4.21 -0.31
C PHE A 29 5.90 4.88 -1.65
N ARG A 30 6.89 5.75 -1.63
CA ARG A 30 7.49 6.34 -2.83
C ARG A 30 8.86 5.72 -3.04
N PRO A 31 9.07 4.98 -4.14
CA PRO A 31 10.36 4.42 -4.47
C PRO A 31 11.46 5.48 -4.55
N ALA A 32 12.68 5.08 -4.22
CA ALA A 32 13.87 5.90 -4.39
C ALA A 32 14.00 6.45 -5.81
N GLY A 33 14.01 7.78 -5.94
CA GLY A 33 14.16 8.45 -7.23
C GLY A 33 12.90 8.46 -8.10
N ALA A 34 11.75 8.04 -7.57
CA ALA A 34 10.44 8.24 -8.17
C ALA A 34 9.71 9.40 -7.49
N ASP A 35 8.87 10.12 -8.23
CA ASP A 35 8.00 11.16 -7.67
C ASP A 35 6.62 10.59 -7.26
N ASP A 36 6.22 9.48 -7.87
CA ASP A 36 4.92 8.85 -7.68
C ASP A 36 4.90 7.86 -6.49
N TRP A 37 3.73 7.73 -5.90
CA TRP A 37 3.46 6.80 -4.80
C TRP A 37 2.99 5.45 -5.33
N ARG A 38 3.27 4.42 -4.56
CA ARG A 38 2.80 3.05 -4.78
C ARG A 38 2.12 2.53 -3.53
N MET A 39 1.26 1.54 -3.73
CA MET A 39 0.60 0.82 -2.67
C MET A 39 0.73 -0.68 -2.89
N GLU A 40 1.01 -1.38 -1.81
CA GLU A 40 1.05 -2.83 -1.72
C GLU A 40 0.18 -3.24 -0.54
N VAL A 41 -0.67 -4.25 -0.75
CA VAL A 41 -1.48 -4.84 0.32
C VAL A 41 -1.06 -6.29 0.47
N THR A 42 -0.61 -6.66 1.66
CA THR A 42 -0.17 -8.02 1.97
C THR A 42 -1.11 -8.66 2.99
N SER A 43 -1.63 -9.84 2.68
CA SER A 43 -2.43 -10.62 3.63
C SER A 43 -1.56 -11.24 4.74
N LEU A 44 -2.17 -11.79 5.79
CA LEU A 44 -1.43 -12.56 6.80
C LEU A 44 -0.85 -13.89 6.27
N GLU A 45 -1.26 -14.31 5.07
CA GLU A 45 -0.75 -15.49 4.37
C GLU A 45 0.33 -15.14 3.35
N ASP A 46 0.92 -13.94 3.45
CA ASP A 46 1.95 -13.41 2.56
C ASP A 46 1.50 -13.29 1.08
N GLN A 47 0.19 -13.19 0.82
CA GLN A 47 -0.32 -12.87 -0.51
C GLN A 47 -0.25 -11.36 -0.76
N LEU A 48 0.46 -10.99 -1.82
CA LEU A 48 0.69 -9.61 -2.22
C LEU A 48 -0.31 -9.20 -3.32
N THR A 49 -1.00 -8.10 -3.08
CA THR A 49 -1.77 -7.36 -4.09
C THR A 49 -1.07 -6.04 -4.36
N ASP A 50 -0.64 -5.85 -5.60
CA ASP A 50 -0.07 -4.61 -6.10
C ASP A 50 -1.01 -3.93 -7.10
N TRP A 51 -0.91 -2.61 -7.19
CA TRP A 51 -1.61 -1.82 -8.20
C TRP A 51 -0.67 -1.58 -9.39
N ASN A 52 -1.17 -1.82 -10.60
CA ASN A 52 -0.42 -1.56 -11.83
C ASN A 52 -0.17 -0.06 -12.06
N GLU A 53 -1.01 0.80 -11.50
CA GLU A 53 -0.94 2.25 -11.61
C GLU A 53 -0.31 2.87 -10.37
N SER A 54 0.43 3.96 -10.57
CA SER A 54 1.00 4.77 -9.49
C SER A 54 0.06 5.90 -9.11
N PHE A 55 0.21 6.41 -7.89
CA PHE A 55 -0.63 7.46 -7.32
C PHE A 55 0.14 8.78 -7.23
N ALA A 56 -0.54 9.92 -7.42
CA ALA A 56 0.06 11.23 -7.27
C ALA A 56 0.33 11.59 -5.80
N SER A 57 -0.38 10.94 -4.87
CA SER A 57 -0.17 11.13 -3.43
C SER A 57 -0.43 9.86 -2.61
N ALA A 58 0.13 9.81 -1.39
CA ALA A 58 -0.17 8.75 -0.44
C ALA A 58 -1.66 8.71 -0.02
N HIS A 59 -2.35 9.85 0.00
CA HIS A 59 -3.77 9.91 0.34
C HIS A 59 -4.62 9.29 -0.77
N GLU A 60 -4.30 9.55 -2.03
CA GLU A 60 -4.99 8.96 -3.18
C GLU A 60 -4.86 7.42 -3.18
N ALA A 61 -3.65 6.91 -2.91
CA ALA A 61 -3.43 5.47 -2.71
C ALA A 61 -4.33 4.90 -1.61
N TRP A 62 -4.43 5.59 -0.47
CA TRP A 62 -5.27 5.16 0.64
C TRP A 62 -6.77 5.22 0.32
N GLU A 63 -7.22 6.25 -0.39
CA GLU A 63 -8.60 6.38 -0.84
C GLU A 63 -8.98 5.23 -1.79
N GLU A 64 -8.08 4.82 -2.68
CA GLU A 64 -8.27 3.67 -3.56
C GLU A 64 -8.40 2.37 -2.76
N PHE A 65 -7.54 2.14 -1.76
CA PHE A 65 -7.67 0.98 -0.87
C PHE A 65 -9.03 0.95 -0.18
N ILE A 66 -9.47 2.08 0.39
CA ILE A 66 -10.75 2.19 1.07
C ILE A 66 -11.91 2.02 0.09
N TYR A 67 -11.78 2.50 -1.14
CA TYR A 67 -12.76 2.27 -2.19
C TYR A 67 -12.94 0.77 -2.46
N VAL A 68 -11.86 0.03 -2.72
CA VAL A 68 -11.90 -1.43 -2.95
C VAL A 68 -12.49 -2.16 -1.75
N VAL A 69 -12.08 -1.83 -0.52
CA VAL A 69 -12.66 -2.43 0.69
C VAL A 69 -14.17 -2.16 0.79
N ASN A 70 -14.63 -0.96 0.45
CA ASN A 70 -16.05 -0.59 0.52
C ASN A 70 -16.90 -1.21 -0.61
N THR A 71 -16.32 -1.45 -1.78
CA THR A 71 -17.05 -1.95 -2.97
C THR A 71 -17.03 -3.48 -3.06
N GLU A 72 -15.88 -4.09 -2.79
CA GLU A 72 -15.63 -5.53 -2.99
C GLU A 72 -15.48 -6.28 -1.66
N GLY A 73 -15.18 -5.57 -0.57
CA GLY A 73 -14.91 -6.14 0.75
C GLY A 73 -13.44 -6.52 0.91
N ILE A 74 -12.95 -6.45 2.16
CA ILE A 74 -11.54 -6.75 2.49
C ILE A 74 -11.11 -8.18 2.12
N SER A 75 -12.05 -9.12 1.94
CA SER A 75 -11.77 -10.50 1.54
C SER A 75 -11.19 -10.63 0.13
N VAL A 76 -11.23 -9.58 -0.70
CA VAL A 76 -10.58 -9.58 -2.01
C VAL A 76 -9.05 -9.70 -1.92
N PHE A 77 -8.48 -9.39 -0.75
CA PHE A 77 -7.04 -9.49 -0.47
C PHE A 77 -6.62 -10.82 0.19
N LEU A 78 -7.49 -11.83 0.19
CA LEU A 78 -7.21 -13.19 0.68
C LEU A 78 -6.91 -14.17 -0.45
#